data_AF-A0A9Q0VNA9-F1
#
_entry.id   AF-A0A9Q0VNA9-F1
#
_cell.length_a   1.000
_cell.length_b   1.000
_cell.length_c   1.000
_cell.angle_alpha   90.00
_cell.angle_beta   90.00
_cell.angle_gamma   90.00
#
_symmetry.space_group_name_H-M   'P 1'
#
loop_
_entity.id
_entity.type
_entity.pdbx_description
1 polymer ?
#
loop_
_entity_poly.entity_id
_entity_poly.type
_entity_poly.pdbx_seq_one_letter_code
_entity_poly.pdbx_strand_id
1 'polypeptide(L)'
;MPIFLQFHAKPEMMIIRTLPPKIIDLDFSGVDFPLPDPVQVASNLNVMYRQMVTANYPTLFLGRPYRAGDEPEPGAGSLEDVPHTTVHIWTGDADQANRENMGVFYAAARDPIFFSHIMGISTGCGRYGRNYQLRYEFQDVASPWINARPKPKPNKQKPKVAVATADPTKPIGLLNKTVSVVVERPNQRRSTKPKEVEVLVIERIEYRIDMYVKFNVLINDEPETPGKPDSAEFAGTFVNVPHGRNKTVKTSLRLGISLSYWRI
;
A
#
# COMPACT_ATOMS: atom_id res chain seq x y z
N MET A 1 -8.14 22.65 7.82
CA MET A 1 -9.18 22.07 6.94
C MET A 1 -9.19 20.58 7.16
N PRO A 2 -10.36 19.97 7.46
CA PRO A 2 -10.46 18.52 7.61
C PRO A 2 -10.09 17.81 6.31
N ILE A 3 -9.72 16.53 6.40
CA ILE A 3 -9.53 15.66 5.23
C ILE A 3 -10.75 14.78 5.03
N PHE A 4 -11.09 14.54 3.77
CA PHE A 4 -12.09 13.57 3.37
C PHE A 4 -11.39 12.26 3.05
N LEU A 5 -11.56 11.24 3.89
CA LEU A 5 -11.01 9.91 3.67
C LEU A 5 -12.01 9.04 2.94
N GLN A 6 -11.53 8.28 1.96
CA GLN A 6 -12.33 7.28 1.26
C GLN A 6 -11.64 5.94 1.29
N PHE A 7 -12.39 4.91 1.68
CA PHE A 7 -11.94 3.52 1.67
C PHE A 7 -12.57 2.81 0.50
N HIS A 8 -11.76 2.25 -0.39
CA HIS A 8 -12.27 1.55 -1.57
C HIS A 8 -11.85 0.07 -1.52
N ALA A 9 -12.81 -0.80 -1.17
CA ALA A 9 -12.63 -2.25 -1.23
C ALA A 9 -12.47 -2.72 -2.69
N LYS A 10 -11.67 -3.76 -2.88
CA LYS A 10 -11.46 -4.38 -4.19
C LYS A 10 -12.24 -5.70 -4.31
N PRO A 11 -12.70 -6.06 -5.52
CA PRO A 11 -13.51 -7.26 -5.74
C PRO A 11 -12.75 -8.56 -5.39
N GLU A 12 -13.51 -9.65 -5.25
CA GLU A 12 -12.95 -10.99 -5.08
C GLU A 12 -12.06 -11.40 -6.26
N MET A 13 -11.01 -12.14 -5.94
CA MET A 13 -9.94 -12.56 -6.84
C MET A 13 -10.45 -13.34 -8.06
N MET A 14 -9.94 -13.03 -9.26
CA MET A 14 -10.20 -13.80 -10.49
C MET A 14 -8.92 -14.46 -11.02
N ILE A 15 -9.08 -15.46 -11.90
CA ILE A 15 -8.01 -16.28 -12.48
C ILE A 15 -7.14 -15.43 -13.43
N ILE A 16 -5.83 -15.44 -13.22
CA ILE A 16 -4.89 -14.61 -13.99
C ILE A 16 -3.63 -15.43 -14.27
N ARG A 17 -3.18 -15.37 -15.53
CA ARG A 17 -1.86 -15.86 -15.92
C ARG A 17 -0.91 -14.69 -16.07
N THR A 18 0.15 -14.69 -15.28
CA THR A 18 1.12 -13.58 -15.14
C THR A 18 2.48 -13.88 -15.78
N LEU A 19 2.48 -14.79 -16.75
CA LEU A 19 3.69 -15.20 -17.45
C LEU A 19 4.21 -14.11 -18.40
N PRO A 20 5.52 -14.12 -18.74
CA PRO A 20 6.08 -13.26 -19.78
C PRO A 20 5.26 -13.30 -21.07
N PRO A 21 5.12 -12.17 -21.79
CA PRO A 21 5.85 -10.90 -21.64
C PRO A 21 5.17 -9.86 -20.72
N LYS A 22 4.22 -10.28 -19.87
CA LYS A 22 3.40 -9.35 -19.10
C LYS A 22 4.19 -8.53 -18.07
N ILE A 23 3.95 -7.22 -18.02
CA ILE A 23 4.52 -6.33 -17.01
C ILE A 23 3.82 -6.54 -15.67
N ILE A 24 4.61 -6.62 -14.60
CA ILE A 24 4.11 -6.77 -13.23
C ILE A 24 3.20 -5.60 -12.84
N ASP A 25 2.16 -5.88 -12.05
CA ASP A 25 1.33 -4.85 -11.46
C ASP A 25 1.67 -4.68 -9.97
N LEU A 26 2.34 -3.58 -9.61
CA LEU A 26 2.71 -3.33 -8.22
C LEU A 26 1.52 -2.89 -7.34
N ASP A 27 0.40 -2.47 -7.93
CA ASP A 27 -0.86 -2.21 -7.22
C ASP A 27 -1.92 -3.27 -7.58
N PHE A 28 -1.47 -4.52 -7.75
CA PHE A 28 -2.35 -5.63 -8.10
C PHE A 28 -3.47 -5.80 -7.08
N SER A 29 -4.69 -5.98 -7.58
CA SER A 29 -5.90 -6.09 -6.76
C SER A 29 -6.52 -7.49 -6.80
N GLY A 30 -5.79 -8.49 -7.29
CA GLY A 30 -6.29 -9.85 -7.45
C GLY A 30 -7.15 -10.08 -8.70
N VAL A 31 -7.44 -9.02 -9.45
CA VAL A 31 -8.13 -9.02 -10.75
C VAL A 31 -7.24 -8.30 -11.76
N ASP A 32 -7.10 -8.87 -12.95
CA ASP A 32 -6.28 -8.31 -14.01
C ASP A 32 -7.08 -7.31 -14.84
N PHE A 33 -6.62 -6.07 -14.85
CA PHE A 33 -7.12 -5.04 -15.74
C PHE A 33 -5.94 -4.58 -16.59
N PRO A 34 -5.63 -5.28 -17.70
CA PRO A 34 -4.43 -5.03 -18.46
C PRO A 34 -4.41 -3.57 -18.94
N LEU A 35 -3.42 -2.83 -18.43
CA LEU A 35 -3.10 -1.49 -18.90
C LEU A 35 -2.08 -1.58 -20.03
N PRO A 36 -2.04 -0.61 -20.95
CA PRO A 36 -0.92 -0.50 -21.88
C PRO A 36 0.41 -0.43 -21.12
N ASP A 37 1.44 -1.11 -21.60
CA ASP A 37 2.75 -1.22 -20.94
C ASP A 37 3.32 0.12 -20.41
N PRO A 38 3.31 1.22 -21.18
CA PRO A 38 3.81 2.51 -20.68
C PRO A 38 3.03 3.04 -19.47
N VAL A 39 1.73 2.75 -19.43
CA VAL A 39 0.82 3.17 -18.34
C VAL A 39 1.07 2.30 -17.10
N GLN A 40 1.25 0.98 -17.27
CA GLN A 40 1.58 0.09 -16.15
C GLN A 40 2.94 0.45 -15.53
N VAL A 41 3.94 0.73 -16.37
CA VAL A 41 5.27 1.17 -15.90
C VAL A 41 5.16 2.48 -15.13
N ALA A 42 4.46 3.49 -15.66
CA ALA A 42 4.26 4.76 -14.96
C ALA A 42 3.59 4.55 -13.58
N SER A 43 2.52 3.75 -13.54
CA SER A 43 1.82 3.39 -12.29
C SER A 43 2.78 2.74 -11.28
N ASN A 44 3.58 1.75 -11.71
CA ASN A 44 4.56 1.07 -10.86
C ASN A 44 5.61 2.04 -10.31
N LEU A 45 6.09 2.99 -11.11
CA LEU A 45 7.03 4.00 -10.66
C LEU A 45 6.42 4.92 -9.60
N ASN A 46 5.14 5.30 -9.75
CA ASN A 46 4.43 6.09 -8.74
C ASN A 46 4.21 5.30 -7.44
N VAL A 47 3.92 4.00 -7.52
CA VAL A 47 3.87 3.11 -6.36
C VAL A 47 5.22 3.13 -5.64
N MET A 48 6.31 2.85 -6.34
CA MET A 48 7.66 2.86 -5.74
C MET A 48 8.02 4.21 -5.11
N TYR A 49 7.70 5.33 -5.76
CA TYR A 49 7.93 6.66 -5.18
C TYR A 49 7.18 6.82 -3.85
N ARG A 50 5.92 6.38 -3.76
CA ARG A 50 5.14 6.49 -2.54
C ARG A 50 5.72 5.63 -1.41
N GLN A 51 6.01 4.38 -1.71
CA GLN A 51 6.41 3.39 -0.71
C GLN A 51 7.84 3.60 -0.22
N MET A 52 8.70 4.15 -1.09
CA MET A 52 10.08 4.49 -0.73
C MET A 52 10.20 5.92 -0.21
N VAL A 53 9.74 6.93 -0.96
CA VAL A 53 10.04 8.35 -0.69
C VAL A 53 9.03 8.99 0.25
N THR A 54 7.74 8.63 0.15
CA THR A 54 6.70 9.25 1.00
C THR A 54 6.68 8.63 2.40
N ALA A 55 6.99 7.34 2.52
CA ALA A 55 7.19 6.65 3.80
C ALA A 55 8.59 6.93 4.39
N ASN A 56 8.86 8.18 4.73
CA ASN A 56 10.18 8.67 5.12
C ASN A 56 10.48 8.62 6.63
N TYR A 57 9.76 7.77 7.38
CA TYR A 57 9.95 7.60 8.82
C TYR A 57 10.11 6.11 9.14
N PRO A 58 11.00 5.70 10.07
CA PRO A 58 11.31 4.28 10.29
C PRO A 58 10.09 3.39 10.53
N THR A 59 9.12 3.86 11.32
CA THR A 59 7.90 3.07 11.60
C THR A 59 6.87 3.11 10.47
N LEU A 60 7.01 4.03 9.50
CA LEU A 60 6.23 3.97 8.25
C LEU A 60 6.86 2.98 7.28
N PHE A 61 8.19 2.88 7.25
CA PHE A 61 8.91 2.06 6.29
C PHE A 61 9.06 0.59 6.73
N LEU A 62 9.48 0.37 7.98
CA LEU A 62 9.74 -0.95 8.56
C LEU A 62 8.53 -1.56 9.27
N GLY A 63 7.48 -0.77 9.52
CA GLY A 63 6.33 -1.18 10.31
C GLY A 63 6.49 -0.92 11.81
N ARG A 64 5.53 -1.41 12.57
CA ARG A 64 5.45 -1.20 14.01
C ARG A 64 6.36 -2.16 14.77
N PRO A 65 6.89 -1.72 15.93
CA PRO A 65 7.66 -2.62 16.78
C PRO A 65 6.85 -3.85 17.17
N TYR A 66 7.48 -5.02 17.09
CA TYR A 66 6.96 -6.29 17.58
C TYR A 66 7.91 -6.84 18.65
N ARG A 67 7.42 -7.10 19.85
CA ARG A 67 8.20 -7.58 20.99
C ARG A 67 7.57 -8.81 21.62
N ALA A 68 8.35 -9.52 22.44
CA ALA A 68 7.85 -10.66 23.18
C ALA A 68 6.68 -10.25 24.07
N GLY A 69 5.55 -10.95 23.91
CA GLY A 69 4.29 -10.67 24.61
C GLY A 69 3.31 -9.77 23.86
N ASP A 70 3.72 -9.19 22.72
CA ASP A 70 2.80 -8.44 21.86
C ASP A 70 1.85 -9.39 21.11
N GLU A 71 0.66 -8.91 20.80
CA GLU A 71 -0.24 -9.58 19.88
C GLU A 71 0.32 -9.57 18.44
N PRO A 72 0.02 -10.59 17.62
CA PRO A 72 0.46 -10.64 16.23
C PRO A 72 -0.14 -9.48 15.41
N GLU A 73 0.41 -9.25 14.22
CA GLU A 73 -0.01 -8.19 13.30
C GLU A 73 0.08 -6.76 13.89
N PRO A 74 1.23 -6.33 14.43
CA PRO A 74 1.36 -5.01 15.06
C PRO A 74 1.12 -3.86 14.08
N GLY A 75 1.33 -4.08 12.78
CA GLY A 75 1.14 -3.12 11.69
C GLY A 75 2.35 -3.12 10.75
N ALA A 76 2.11 -3.51 9.50
CA ALA A 76 3.13 -3.64 8.46
C ALA A 76 3.76 -2.30 8.07
N GLY A 77 4.96 -2.38 7.48
CA GLY A 77 5.63 -1.23 6.85
C GLY A 77 5.16 -0.98 5.42
N SER A 78 5.50 0.18 4.88
CA SER A 78 5.12 0.60 3.53
C SER A 78 5.49 -0.42 2.47
N LEU A 79 6.74 -0.90 2.49
CA LEU A 79 7.25 -1.88 1.52
C LEU A 79 6.62 -3.27 1.66
N GLU A 80 6.29 -3.67 2.90
CA GLU A 80 5.67 -4.95 3.22
C GLU A 80 4.24 -5.02 2.70
N ASP A 81 3.47 -3.94 2.89
CA ASP A 81 2.15 -3.75 2.27
C ASP A 81 2.32 -3.72 0.74
N VAL A 82 3.01 -2.72 0.19
CA VAL A 82 3.17 -2.58 -1.25
C VAL A 82 4.60 -2.13 -1.56
N PRO A 83 5.34 -2.79 -2.48
CA PRO A 83 4.89 -3.81 -3.42
C PRO A 83 5.10 -5.26 -2.97
N HIS A 84 5.66 -5.54 -1.78
CA HIS A 84 6.01 -6.91 -1.40
C HIS A 84 4.81 -7.87 -1.51
N THR A 85 3.72 -7.57 -0.80
CA THR A 85 2.51 -8.41 -0.81
C THR A 85 1.85 -8.48 -2.20
N THR A 86 1.83 -7.39 -2.96
CA THR A 86 1.19 -7.40 -4.30
C THR A 86 1.98 -8.25 -5.29
N VAL A 87 3.32 -8.28 -5.21
CA VAL A 87 4.16 -9.17 -6.02
C VAL A 87 3.90 -10.64 -5.68
N HIS A 88 3.82 -10.99 -4.40
CA HIS A 88 3.43 -12.34 -3.96
C HIS A 88 2.11 -12.80 -4.62
N ILE A 89 1.10 -11.94 -4.57
CA ILE A 89 -0.25 -12.26 -5.05
C ILE A 89 -0.34 -12.25 -6.58
N TRP A 90 0.47 -11.43 -7.26
CA TRP A 90 0.57 -11.40 -8.72
C TRP A 90 1.30 -12.63 -9.27
N THR A 91 2.32 -13.13 -8.57
CA THR A 91 3.11 -14.29 -9.03
C THR A 91 2.49 -15.64 -8.63
N GLY A 92 1.68 -15.70 -7.57
CA GLY A 92 1.01 -16.93 -7.14
C GLY A 92 0.10 -17.53 -8.21
N ASP A 93 0.08 -18.85 -8.33
CA ASP A 93 -0.72 -19.55 -9.35
C ASP A 93 -2.20 -19.50 -8.98
N ALA A 94 -3.00 -18.78 -9.77
CA ALA A 94 -4.42 -18.65 -9.52
C ALA A 94 -5.20 -19.98 -9.64
N ASP A 95 -4.61 -21.01 -10.25
CA ASP A 95 -5.21 -22.34 -10.40
C ASP A 95 -4.99 -23.24 -9.16
N GLN A 96 -4.16 -22.82 -8.19
CA GLN A 96 -3.93 -23.55 -6.94
C GLN A 96 -4.89 -23.12 -5.83
N ALA A 97 -5.22 -24.05 -4.93
CA ALA A 97 -6.21 -23.85 -3.87
C ALA A 97 -5.91 -22.65 -2.96
N ASN A 98 -4.63 -22.38 -2.67
CA ASN A 98 -4.20 -21.24 -1.86
C ASN A 98 -3.23 -20.32 -2.62
N ARG A 99 -3.22 -20.38 -3.96
CA ARG A 99 -2.28 -19.65 -4.81
C ARG A 99 -0.81 -19.96 -4.60
N GLU A 100 -0.52 -21.21 -4.30
CA GLU A 100 0.84 -21.74 -4.27
C GLU A 100 1.57 -21.43 -5.59
N ASN A 101 2.86 -21.13 -5.60
CA ASN A 101 3.75 -21.00 -4.46
C ASN A 101 3.73 -19.56 -3.91
N MET A 102 4.03 -18.57 -4.76
CA MET A 102 4.26 -17.18 -4.32
C MET A 102 3.07 -16.52 -3.62
N GLY A 103 1.83 -16.94 -3.86
CA GLY A 103 0.64 -16.29 -3.29
C GLY A 103 0.37 -16.60 -1.82
N VAL A 104 1.14 -17.49 -1.19
CA VAL A 104 0.97 -17.89 0.21
C VAL A 104 2.30 -18.14 0.91
N PHE A 105 2.48 -17.61 2.12
CA PHE A 105 3.79 -17.61 2.79
C PHE A 105 4.38 -18.99 3.08
N TYR A 106 3.56 -20.00 3.37
CA TYR A 106 4.07 -21.34 3.66
C TYR A 106 4.68 -22.04 2.43
N ALA A 107 4.33 -21.59 1.22
CA ALA A 107 4.78 -22.18 -0.04
C ALA A 107 5.66 -21.23 -0.87
N ALA A 108 5.71 -19.93 -0.57
CA ALA A 108 6.37 -18.92 -1.41
C ALA A 108 7.79 -19.29 -1.82
N ALA A 109 8.62 -19.73 -0.87
CA ALA A 109 10.02 -20.10 -1.12
C ALA A 109 10.22 -21.40 -1.94
N ARG A 110 9.14 -22.13 -2.27
CA ARG A 110 9.20 -23.27 -3.20
C ARG A 110 9.37 -22.81 -4.65
N ASP A 111 9.00 -21.57 -4.96
CA ASP A 111 9.34 -20.92 -6.21
C ASP A 111 10.68 -20.18 -6.06
N PRO A 112 11.72 -20.51 -6.84
CA PRO A 112 13.00 -19.82 -6.77
C PRO A 112 12.94 -18.29 -6.97
N ILE A 113 11.91 -17.76 -7.66
CA ILE A 113 11.76 -16.32 -7.87
C ILE A 113 11.56 -15.56 -6.55
N PHE A 114 11.10 -16.25 -5.50
CA PHE A 114 10.98 -15.72 -4.14
C PHE A 114 12.27 -15.04 -3.68
N PHE A 115 13.42 -15.70 -3.86
CA PHE A 115 14.70 -15.16 -3.39
C PHE A 115 15.07 -13.87 -4.13
N SER A 116 14.87 -13.83 -5.44
CA SER A 116 15.08 -12.62 -6.25
C SER A 116 14.14 -11.47 -5.84
N HIS A 117 12.88 -11.78 -5.52
CA HIS A 117 11.92 -10.82 -5.02
C HIS A 117 12.38 -10.19 -3.69
N ILE A 118 12.74 -11.02 -2.70
CA ILE A 118 13.20 -10.56 -1.38
C ILE A 118 14.53 -9.78 -1.48
N MET A 119 15.41 -10.15 -2.41
CA MET A 119 16.61 -9.37 -2.72
C MET A 119 16.25 -7.97 -3.23
N GLY A 120 15.27 -7.84 -4.13
CA GLY A 120 14.78 -6.53 -4.60
C GLY A 120 14.25 -5.64 -3.48
N ILE A 121 13.52 -6.21 -2.52
CA ILE A 121 13.07 -5.49 -1.30
C ILE A 121 14.28 -5.05 -0.46
N SER A 122 15.26 -5.93 -0.28
CA SER A 122 16.49 -5.65 0.46
C SER A 122 17.32 -4.52 -0.16
N THR A 123 17.40 -4.45 -1.50
CA THR A 123 18.02 -3.31 -2.21
C THR A 123 17.31 -2.00 -1.90
N GLY A 124 15.98 -2.02 -1.82
CA GLY A 124 15.18 -0.86 -1.40
C GLY A 124 15.60 -0.37 -0.02
N CYS A 125 15.65 -1.27 0.97
CA CYS A 125 16.10 -0.96 2.33
C CYS A 125 17.56 -0.46 2.38
N GLY A 126 18.46 -1.09 1.63
CA GLY A 126 19.89 -0.75 1.58
C GLY A 126 20.17 0.68 1.08
N ARG A 127 19.23 1.29 0.36
CA ARG A 127 19.30 2.70 -0.03
C ARG A 127 19.26 3.66 1.16
N TYR A 128 18.63 3.26 2.27
CA TYR A 128 18.54 4.05 3.50
C TYR A 128 19.72 3.80 4.47
N GLY A 129 20.55 2.80 4.19
CA GLY A 129 21.75 2.50 4.96
C GLY A 129 22.52 1.34 4.34
N ARG A 130 23.76 1.60 3.89
CA ARG A 130 24.65 0.55 3.40
C ARG A 130 25.26 -0.19 4.60
N ASN A 131 25.03 -1.50 4.66
CA ASN A 131 25.64 -2.36 5.67
C ASN A 131 26.80 -3.16 5.06
N TYR A 132 28.00 -2.59 5.12
CA TYR A 132 29.22 -3.23 4.61
C TYR A 132 29.68 -4.45 5.43
N GLN A 133 29.06 -4.73 6.58
CA GLN A 133 29.45 -5.87 7.43
C GLN A 133 29.03 -7.22 6.83
N LEU A 134 28.02 -7.23 5.95
CA LEU A 134 27.47 -8.46 5.35
C LEU A 134 28.22 -8.92 4.09
N ARG A 135 29.25 -8.18 3.65
CA ARG A 135 30.16 -8.55 2.54
C ARG A 135 29.49 -8.80 1.18
N TYR A 136 28.34 -8.20 0.92
CA TYR A 136 27.72 -8.14 -0.39
C TYR A 136 27.26 -6.71 -0.69
N GLU A 137 27.10 -6.41 -1.97
CA GLU A 137 26.48 -5.18 -2.45
C GLU A 137 25.61 -5.47 -3.67
N PHE A 138 24.68 -4.57 -3.95
CA PHE A 138 23.88 -4.62 -5.17
C PHE A 138 24.54 -3.78 -6.24
N GLN A 139 24.46 -4.24 -7.49
CA GLN A 139 24.89 -3.44 -8.64
C GLN A 139 24.14 -2.10 -8.65
N ASP A 140 24.87 -1.01 -8.81
CA ASP A 140 24.30 0.32 -8.92
C ASP A 140 23.53 0.46 -10.24
N VAL A 141 22.20 0.56 -10.13
CA VAL A 141 21.29 0.79 -11.24
C VAL A 141 20.46 2.04 -10.99
N ALA A 142 20.19 2.79 -12.06
CA ALA A 142 19.36 3.98 -11.97
C ALA A 142 17.98 3.63 -11.38
N SER A 143 17.49 4.45 -10.46
CA SER A 143 16.16 4.25 -9.87
C SER A 143 15.18 5.30 -10.42
N PRO A 144 14.48 5.01 -11.54
CA PRO A 144 13.63 5.99 -12.23
C PRO A 144 12.47 6.49 -11.37
N TRP A 145 12.06 5.72 -10.36
CA TRP A 145 10.94 6.06 -9.49
C TRP A 145 11.22 7.23 -8.53
N ILE A 146 12.47 7.66 -8.31
CA ILE A 146 12.78 8.78 -7.38
C ILE A 146 12.10 10.08 -7.83
N ASN A 147 11.87 10.25 -9.13
CA ASN A 147 11.26 11.45 -9.70
C ASN A 147 9.79 11.23 -10.09
N ALA A 148 9.24 10.03 -9.85
CA ALA A 148 7.88 9.65 -10.23
C ALA A 148 6.84 10.11 -9.20
N ARG A 149 6.90 11.39 -8.83
CA ARG A 149 5.97 11.97 -7.87
C ARG A 149 4.54 11.98 -8.43
N PRO A 150 3.55 11.43 -7.70
CA PRO A 150 2.14 11.50 -8.08
C PRO A 150 1.66 12.95 -8.26
N LYS A 151 0.79 13.18 -9.25
CA LYS A 151 0.27 14.51 -9.58
C LYS A 151 -1.20 14.64 -9.16
N PRO A 152 -1.66 15.81 -8.70
CA PRO A 152 -3.09 16.02 -8.44
C PRO A 152 -3.91 15.84 -9.71
N LYS A 153 -5.13 15.31 -9.58
CA LYS A 153 -6.05 15.17 -10.73
C LYS A 153 -6.42 16.53 -11.34
N PRO A 154 -6.46 16.65 -12.69
CA PRO A 154 -6.99 17.83 -13.35
C PRO A 154 -8.52 17.91 -13.19
N ASN A 155 -9.07 19.13 -13.10
CA ASN A 155 -10.52 19.42 -13.03
C ASN A 155 -11.29 18.75 -11.88
N LYS A 156 -10.73 18.86 -10.68
CA LYS A 156 -11.34 18.37 -9.44
C LYS A 156 -12.65 19.10 -9.10
N GLN A 157 -13.74 18.36 -8.97
CA GLN A 157 -14.91 18.84 -8.24
C GLN A 157 -14.61 18.76 -6.74
N LYS A 158 -14.96 19.80 -5.99
CA LYS A 158 -14.79 19.74 -4.53
C LYS A 158 -15.66 18.61 -3.98
N PRO A 159 -15.11 17.69 -3.16
CA PRO A 159 -15.92 16.66 -2.53
C PRO A 159 -17.01 17.35 -1.72
N LYS A 160 -18.27 17.01 -2.01
CA LYS A 160 -19.41 17.54 -1.25
C LYS A 160 -19.35 16.89 0.14
N VAL A 161 -19.10 17.71 1.17
CA VAL A 161 -19.11 17.31 2.60
C VAL A 161 -20.37 16.51 2.98
N ALA A 162 -21.48 16.73 2.27
CA ALA A 162 -22.73 15.99 2.39
C ALA A 162 -22.66 14.48 2.09
N VAL A 163 -21.54 13.95 1.58
CA VAL A 163 -21.35 12.51 1.25
C VAL A 163 -20.65 11.74 2.39
N ALA A 164 -20.20 12.42 3.45
CA ALA A 164 -19.65 11.76 4.63
C ALA A 164 -20.73 10.92 5.32
N THR A 165 -20.54 9.61 5.38
CA THR A 165 -21.56 8.66 5.84
C THR A 165 -21.26 8.07 7.20
N ALA A 166 -20.03 8.18 7.70
CA ALA A 166 -19.59 7.54 8.93
C ALA A 166 -18.81 8.47 9.88
N ASP A 167 -18.92 8.18 11.17
CA ASP A 167 -18.22 8.83 12.27
C ASP A 167 -16.81 8.22 12.42
N PRO A 168 -15.73 9.03 12.40
CA PRO A 168 -14.35 8.55 12.47
C PRO A 168 -14.00 7.84 13.79
N THR A 169 -14.80 8.02 14.84
CA THR A 169 -14.55 7.42 16.16
C THR A 169 -15.25 6.07 16.35
N LYS A 170 -16.10 5.68 15.40
CA LYS A 170 -16.88 4.43 15.47
C LYS A 170 -16.33 3.39 14.50
N PRO A 171 -16.46 2.09 14.83
CA PRO A 171 -16.13 1.03 13.89
C PRO A 171 -16.95 1.22 12.61
N ILE A 172 -16.24 1.31 11.49
CA ILE A 172 -16.83 1.14 10.18
C ILE A 172 -17.16 -0.36 10.10
N GLY A 173 -18.40 -0.70 9.75
CA GLY A 173 -18.82 -2.09 9.57
C GLY A 173 -18.08 -2.77 8.41
N LEU A 174 -18.66 -3.85 7.87
CA LEU A 174 -18.05 -4.56 6.74
C LEU A 174 -17.80 -3.61 5.56
N LEU A 175 -16.54 -3.47 5.16
CA LEU A 175 -16.13 -2.62 4.05
C LEU A 175 -16.40 -3.30 2.71
N ASN A 176 -17.66 -3.29 2.28
CA ASN A 176 -18.12 -3.86 1.01
C ASN A 176 -18.39 -2.81 -0.08
N LYS A 177 -18.41 -1.53 0.30
CA LYS A 177 -18.66 -0.38 -0.57
C LYS A 177 -17.70 0.75 -0.20
N THR A 178 -17.59 1.75 -1.08
CA THR A 178 -16.81 2.95 -0.76
C THR A 178 -17.40 3.66 0.46
N VAL A 179 -16.63 3.77 1.54
CA VAL A 179 -17.01 4.51 2.74
C VAL A 179 -16.23 5.81 2.78
N SER A 180 -16.92 6.92 3.06
CA SER A 180 -16.29 8.24 3.17
C SER A 180 -16.46 8.83 4.57
N VAL A 181 -15.37 9.33 5.14
CA VAL A 181 -15.30 9.85 6.52
C VAL A 181 -14.56 11.18 6.52
N VAL A 182 -15.06 12.14 7.31
CA VAL A 182 -14.36 13.42 7.55
C VAL A 182 -13.49 13.26 8.78
N VAL A 183 -12.20 13.54 8.64
CA VAL A 183 -11.23 13.49 9.74
C VAL A 183 -10.63 14.86 9.99
N GLU A 184 -10.73 15.31 11.23
CA GLU A 184 -10.12 16.56 11.67
C GLU A 184 -8.60 16.44 11.75
N ARG A 185 -7.91 17.52 11.39
CA ARG A 185 -6.46 17.56 11.40
C ARG A 185 -5.95 18.26 12.64
N PRO A 186 -4.90 17.73 13.31
CA PRO A 186 -4.37 18.33 14.53
C PRO A 186 -3.76 19.72 14.31
N ASN A 187 -3.11 19.94 13.15
CA ASN A 187 -2.48 21.22 12.81
C ASN A 187 -3.07 21.79 11.52
N GLN A 188 -3.78 22.93 11.62
CA GLN A 188 -4.41 23.59 10.47
C GLN A 188 -3.48 24.57 9.74
N ARG A 189 -2.36 24.97 10.35
CA ARG A 189 -1.40 25.93 9.77
C ARG A 189 -0.09 25.27 9.38
N ARG A 190 0.41 25.62 8.20
CA ARG A 190 1.74 25.22 7.71
C ARG A 190 2.81 25.93 8.54
N SER A 191 3.51 25.19 9.40
CA SER A 191 4.69 25.67 10.10
C SER A 191 5.91 25.68 9.15
N THR A 192 6.75 26.71 9.24
CA THR A 192 8.02 26.87 8.50
C THR A 192 9.16 26.02 9.06
N LYS A 193 8.96 25.33 10.19
CA LYS A 193 9.98 24.46 10.80
C LYS A 193 10.08 23.11 10.09
N PRO A 194 11.26 22.44 10.10
CA PRO A 194 11.43 21.11 9.53
C PRO A 194 10.38 20.18 10.11
N LYS A 195 9.55 19.62 9.21
CA LYS A 195 8.21 19.11 9.49
C LYS A 195 8.27 17.76 10.18
N GLU A 196 7.60 17.64 11.31
CA GLU A 196 7.05 16.35 11.75
C GLU A 196 6.22 15.77 10.59
N VAL A 197 6.44 14.49 10.29
CA VAL A 197 5.67 13.78 9.26
C VAL A 197 4.26 13.62 9.81
N GLU A 198 3.29 14.28 9.18
CA GLU A 198 1.89 14.06 9.49
C GLU A 198 1.51 12.65 9.03
N VAL A 199 1.02 11.82 9.96
CA VAL A 199 0.68 10.42 9.71
C VAL A 199 -0.81 10.22 9.92
N LEU A 200 -1.47 9.64 8.92
CA LEU A 200 -2.80 9.07 9.06
C LEU A 200 -2.67 7.66 9.65
N VAL A 201 -3.40 7.41 10.72
CA VAL A 201 -3.42 6.10 11.39
C VAL A 201 -4.82 5.52 11.28
N ILE A 202 -4.92 4.30 10.76
CA ILE A 202 -6.15 3.50 10.74
C ILE A 202 -5.90 2.34 11.70
N GLU A 203 -6.60 2.33 12.82
CA GLU A 203 -6.43 1.31 13.86
C GLU A 203 -7.55 0.27 13.83
N ARG A 204 -7.26 -0.91 14.41
CA ARG A 204 -8.23 -1.99 14.62
C ARG A 204 -8.88 -2.47 13.32
N ILE A 205 -8.06 -2.61 12.28
CA ILE A 205 -8.49 -3.26 11.04
C ILE A 205 -8.66 -4.75 11.36
N GLU A 206 -9.91 -5.21 11.34
CA GLU A 206 -10.29 -6.60 11.63
C GLU A 206 -10.54 -7.36 10.34
N TYR A 207 -9.83 -8.47 10.17
CA TYR A 207 -9.99 -9.32 8.98
C TYR A 207 -9.55 -10.76 9.28
N ARG A 208 -9.92 -11.67 8.38
CA ARG A 208 -9.48 -13.06 8.40
C ARG A 208 -8.10 -13.20 7.77
N ILE A 209 -7.14 -13.75 8.52
CA ILE A 209 -5.74 -13.85 8.11
C ILE A 209 -5.52 -14.78 6.91
N ASP A 210 -6.41 -15.75 6.71
CA ASP A 210 -6.39 -16.70 5.60
C ASP A 210 -7.04 -16.15 4.31
N MET A 211 -7.40 -14.86 4.29
CA MET A 211 -7.97 -14.20 3.13
C MET A 211 -7.06 -13.11 2.59
N TYR A 212 -7.06 -12.97 1.26
CA TYR A 212 -6.47 -11.80 0.62
C TYR A 212 -7.43 -10.63 0.85
N VAL A 213 -6.94 -9.59 1.51
CA VAL A 213 -7.71 -8.39 1.81
C VAL A 213 -6.96 -7.22 1.22
N LYS A 214 -7.66 -6.36 0.50
CA LYS A 214 -7.11 -5.12 -0.04
C LYS A 214 -8.14 -4.01 -0.01
N PHE A 215 -7.73 -2.85 0.49
CA PHE A 215 -8.47 -1.62 0.28
C PHE A 215 -7.53 -0.44 0.08
N ASN A 216 -7.98 0.51 -0.75
CA ASN A 216 -7.24 1.72 -1.02
C ASN A 216 -7.76 2.85 -0.13
N VAL A 217 -6.85 3.73 0.28
CA VAL A 217 -7.16 4.93 1.08
C VAL A 217 -6.90 6.16 0.21
N LEU A 218 -7.95 6.93 -0.03
CA LEU A 218 -7.88 8.18 -0.79
C LEU A 218 -8.17 9.37 0.11
N ILE A 219 -7.52 10.50 -0.17
CA ILE A 219 -7.65 11.76 0.55
C ILE A 219 -8.19 12.83 -0.41
N ASN A 220 -9.30 13.42 -0.01
CA ASN A 220 -9.98 14.50 -0.73
C ASN A 220 -10.30 14.14 -2.18
N ASP A 221 -10.71 12.91 -2.45
CA ASP A 221 -11.04 12.46 -3.81
C ASP A 221 -12.55 12.36 -4.05
N GLU A 222 -12.93 12.15 -5.31
CA GLU A 222 -14.30 11.92 -5.74
C GLU A 222 -14.64 10.41 -5.68
N PRO A 223 -15.74 10.01 -5.01
CA PRO A 223 -16.08 8.59 -4.83
C PRO A 223 -16.40 7.85 -6.13
N GLU A 224 -16.89 8.56 -7.16
CA GLU A 224 -17.33 7.97 -8.43
C GLU A 224 -16.15 7.59 -9.33
N THR A 225 -15.03 8.31 -9.24
CA THR A 225 -13.83 8.07 -10.06
C THR A 225 -12.57 8.00 -9.19
N PRO A 226 -12.42 6.93 -8.40
CA PRO A 226 -11.34 6.84 -7.42
C PRO A 226 -9.97 6.92 -8.10
N GLY A 227 -9.07 7.67 -7.47
CA GLY A 227 -7.71 7.86 -7.89
C GLY A 227 -6.93 6.56 -7.92
N LYS A 228 -6.00 6.49 -8.87
CA LYS A 228 -5.04 5.41 -9.00
C LYS A 228 -3.70 5.84 -8.37
N PRO A 229 -2.71 4.95 -8.26
CA PRO A 229 -1.42 5.28 -7.64
C PRO A 229 -0.69 6.50 -8.25
N ASP A 230 -1.01 6.88 -9.49
CA ASP A 230 -0.50 8.05 -10.20
C ASP A 230 -1.05 9.40 -9.68
N SER A 231 -2.19 9.38 -9.00
CA SER A 231 -2.84 10.57 -8.42
C SER A 231 -2.27 10.93 -7.04
N ALA A 232 -2.20 12.23 -6.75
CA ALA A 232 -1.83 12.72 -5.41
C ALA A 232 -2.86 12.32 -4.36
N GLU A 233 -4.14 12.28 -4.75
CA GLU A 233 -5.33 11.83 -3.99
C GLU A 233 -5.15 10.45 -3.34
N PHE A 234 -4.38 9.58 -3.98
CA PHE A 234 -4.10 8.24 -3.48
C PHE A 234 -3.08 8.28 -2.33
N ALA A 235 -3.53 8.01 -1.10
CA ALA A 235 -2.68 8.06 0.08
C ALA A 235 -1.89 6.76 0.28
N GLY A 236 -2.51 5.62 0.00
CA GLY A 236 -1.89 4.31 0.13
C GLY A 236 -2.90 3.18 0.10
N THR A 237 -2.41 1.99 0.42
CA THR A 237 -3.15 0.72 0.32
C THR A 237 -2.83 -0.11 1.54
N PHE A 238 -3.86 -0.74 2.10
CA PHE A 238 -3.68 -1.88 3.00
C PHE A 238 -3.80 -3.15 2.19
N VAL A 239 -2.91 -4.12 2.39
CA VAL A 239 -3.03 -5.42 1.75
C VAL A 239 -2.49 -6.54 2.63
N ASN A 240 -3.14 -7.71 2.59
CA ASN A 240 -2.72 -8.90 3.32
C ASN A 240 -2.47 -10.07 2.38
N VAL A 241 -1.31 -10.73 2.48
CA VAL A 241 -1.11 -12.07 1.91
C VAL A 241 -1.82 -13.09 2.81
N PRO A 242 -2.65 -14.00 2.25
CA PRO A 242 -3.20 -15.10 3.03
C PRO A 242 -2.10 -15.89 3.76
N HIS A 243 -2.25 -16.05 5.07
CA HIS A 243 -1.36 -16.91 5.85
C HIS A 243 -2.05 -17.39 7.12
N GLY A 244 -1.45 -18.38 7.80
CA GLY A 244 -2.03 -18.95 9.01
C GLY A 244 -3.29 -19.79 8.74
N ARG A 245 -4.15 -19.90 9.76
CA ARG A 245 -5.42 -20.65 9.71
C ARG A 245 -6.57 -19.69 10.02
N ASN A 246 -7.81 -20.10 9.76
CA ASN A 246 -9.06 -19.37 9.99
C ASN A 246 -9.14 -18.69 11.37
N LYS A 247 -8.55 -17.50 11.47
CA LYS A 247 -8.42 -16.68 12.68
C LYS A 247 -8.62 -15.22 12.27
N THR A 248 -9.44 -14.51 13.03
CA THR A 248 -9.56 -13.06 12.91
C THR A 248 -8.41 -12.38 13.63
N VAL A 249 -7.74 -11.47 12.95
CA VAL A 249 -6.63 -10.68 13.48
C VAL A 249 -6.97 -9.19 13.45
N LYS A 250 -6.23 -8.41 14.24
CA LYS A 250 -6.35 -6.96 14.32
C LYS A 250 -5.01 -6.35 13.96
N THR A 251 -5.01 -5.41 13.02
CA THR A 251 -3.80 -4.68 12.64
C THR A 251 -4.04 -3.18 12.59
N SER A 252 -3.00 -2.43 12.25
CA SER A 252 -3.07 -1.00 11.98
C SER A 252 -2.30 -0.63 10.73
N LEU A 253 -2.83 0.34 9.98
CA LEU A 253 -2.17 0.92 8.81
C LEU A 253 -1.72 2.35 9.15
N ARG A 254 -0.51 2.73 8.72
CA ARG A 254 0.04 4.08 8.87
C ARG A 254 0.47 4.65 7.53
N LEU A 255 -0.06 5.81 7.17
CA LEU A 255 0.24 6.48 5.91
C LEU A 255 0.80 7.88 6.16
N GLY A 256 1.92 8.23 5.53
CA GLY A 256 2.46 9.59 5.56
C GLY A 256 1.63 10.53 4.66
N ILE A 257 1.01 11.57 5.24
CA ILE A 257 0.10 12.50 4.54
C ILE A 257 0.65 13.93 4.43
N SER A 258 1.94 14.13 4.69
CA SER A 258 2.55 15.45 4.86
C SER A 258 2.20 16.47 3.76
N LEU A 259 1.87 17.69 4.22
CA LEU A 259 1.39 18.87 3.47
C LEU A 259 2.17 19.31 2.22
N SER A 260 3.29 18.69 1.86
CA SER A 260 3.98 19.01 0.59
C SER A 260 3.22 18.48 -0.64
N TYR A 261 2.32 17.50 -0.47
CA TYR A 261 1.56 16.88 -1.57
C TYR A 261 0.29 17.64 -1.98
N TRP A 262 -0.21 18.53 -1.11
CA TRP A 262 -1.49 19.20 -1.28
C TRP A 262 -1.27 20.71 -1.32
N ARG A 263 -0.94 21.23 -2.49
CA ARG A 263 -1.21 22.65 -2.77
C ARG A 263 -2.71 22.76 -2.94
N ILE A 264 -3.41 23.20 -1.89
CA ILE A 264 -4.69 23.88 -2.02
C ILE A 264 -4.40 25.29 -2.49
#